data_AF-A0A7W0VR01-F1
#
_entry.id   AF-A0A7W0VR01-F1
#
_cell.length_a   1.000
_cell.length_b   1.000
_cell.length_c   1.000
_cell.angle_alpha   90.00
_cell.angle_beta   90.00
_cell.angle_gamma   90.00
#
_symmetry.space_group_name_H-M   'P 1'
#
loop_
_entity.id
_entity.type
_entity.pdbx_description
1 polymer ?
#
loop_
_entity_poly.entity_id
_entity_poly.type
_entity_poly.pdbx_seq_one_letter_code
_entity_poly.pdbx_strand_id
1 'polypeptide(L)'
;MLRRSCTSALLALAACGDDERSLAFEKIVVDSEFRAEGIAVFDVDGDGRLDLVTRELWYAGPRWTPHELRTPRAYDKAAGYAESFHAFNADVDADGDEDLISFSIPSGPVLACRNPRADVEWPCSDLIASVGHESPYVANGELVTIVGGKVAAVSPRDGAVVRVISPAGAQVEGHGLGPVDVDGDGRLDTVQGSGWIGADGSWHPVELCPNNCSHIAGADFDGDGAIDLAGSSPHNIGVWWFRGPAFTKELVDESVSQTHAMRVADLDGDGVAEIVTGKRQYAHFSGDPGIDDPPVLVVYRRVGDAWTKLELDADSGVGNQFEIADVDGDGRLDLAIASRRGVFLFRQR
;
A
#
# COMPACT_ATOMS: atom_id res chain seq x y z
N MET A 1 3.58 -2.85 -76.25
CA MET A 1 2.73 -2.30 -75.18
C MET A 1 3.29 -2.78 -73.85
N LEU A 2 3.81 -1.85 -73.05
CA LEU A 2 4.55 -2.09 -71.82
C LEU A 2 3.66 -2.70 -70.74
N ARG A 3 4.09 -3.81 -70.13
CA ARG A 3 3.63 -4.23 -68.80
C ARG A 3 4.46 -3.46 -67.77
N ARG A 4 3.84 -2.53 -67.04
CA ARG A 4 4.41 -1.93 -65.85
C ARG A 4 4.02 -2.79 -64.65
N SER A 5 5.00 -3.45 -64.04
CA SER A 5 4.90 -3.93 -62.66
C SER A 5 4.88 -2.72 -61.73
N CYS A 6 3.86 -2.61 -60.90
CA CYS A 6 3.90 -1.78 -59.69
C CYS A 6 4.12 -2.72 -58.51
N THR A 7 5.37 -2.82 -58.07
CA THR A 7 5.74 -3.37 -56.77
C THR A 7 5.49 -2.25 -55.76
N SER A 8 4.40 -2.32 -55.01
CA SER A 8 4.17 -1.41 -53.88
C SER A 8 4.95 -1.97 -52.68
N ALA A 9 6.08 -1.36 -52.37
CA ALA A 9 6.75 -1.52 -51.10
C ALA A 9 5.92 -0.76 -50.04
N LEU A 10 5.23 -1.49 -49.16
CA LEU A 10 4.77 -0.93 -47.89
C LEU A 10 6.00 -0.80 -46.99
N LEU A 11 6.55 0.42 -46.90
CA LEU A 11 7.38 0.82 -45.77
C LEU A 11 6.43 0.94 -44.57
N ALA A 12 6.41 -0.05 -43.68
CA ALA A 12 5.88 0.13 -42.35
C ALA A 12 6.85 1.06 -41.62
N LEU A 13 6.50 2.34 -41.49
CA LEU A 13 7.09 3.16 -40.44
C LEU A 13 6.58 2.56 -39.12
N ALA A 14 7.47 1.86 -38.41
CA ALA A 14 7.29 1.68 -36.98
C ALA A 14 7.25 3.09 -36.38
N ALA A 15 6.06 3.54 -36.00
CA ALA A 15 5.95 4.61 -35.03
C ALA A 15 6.50 4.03 -33.73
N CYS A 16 7.74 4.38 -33.38
CA CYS A 16 8.12 4.47 -31.98
C CYS A 16 7.25 5.61 -31.42
N GLY A 17 6.04 5.27 -30.99
CA GLY A 17 5.29 6.11 -30.10
C GLY A 17 5.95 5.94 -28.74
N ASP A 18 6.73 6.93 -28.32
CA ASP A 18 6.86 7.18 -26.89
C ASP A 18 5.44 7.53 -26.43
N ASP A 19 4.70 6.54 -25.94
CA ASP A 19 3.41 6.76 -25.29
C ASP A 19 3.74 7.37 -23.92
N GLU A 20 4.14 8.65 -23.89
CA GLU A 20 4.15 9.44 -22.67
C GLU A 20 2.69 9.66 -22.27
N ARG A 21 2.05 8.60 -21.75
CA ARG A 21 0.84 8.76 -20.98
C ARG A 21 1.23 9.55 -19.74
N SER A 22 0.65 10.74 -19.62
CA SER A 22 0.97 11.66 -18.54
C SER A 22 0.20 11.22 -17.29
N LEU A 23 0.91 10.76 -16.27
CA LEU A 23 0.36 10.62 -14.93
C LEU A 23 0.02 12.00 -14.37
N ALA A 24 -1.27 12.27 -14.20
CA ALA A 24 -1.77 13.52 -13.65
C ALA A 24 -2.80 13.24 -12.56
N PHE A 25 -2.65 13.92 -11.42
CA PHE A 25 -3.54 13.75 -10.27
C PHE A 25 -4.12 15.10 -9.82
N GLU A 26 -5.37 15.07 -9.38
CA GLU A 26 -6.01 16.12 -8.61
C GLU A 26 -5.95 15.77 -7.12
N LYS A 27 -5.30 16.63 -6.33
CA LYS A 27 -5.37 16.54 -4.88
C LYS A 27 -6.72 17.07 -4.40
N ILE A 28 -7.50 16.20 -3.76
CA ILE A 28 -8.70 16.53 -3.01
C ILE A 28 -8.36 16.41 -1.53
N VAL A 29 -8.50 17.49 -0.78
CA VAL A 29 -8.37 17.49 0.68
C VAL A 29 -9.71 17.07 1.27
N VAL A 30 -9.77 15.87 1.84
CA VAL A 30 -10.98 15.29 2.43
C VAL A 30 -11.14 15.73 3.88
N ASP A 31 -10.06 15.67 4.66
CA ASP A 31 -9.97 16.22 6.02
C ASP A 31 -8.54 16.73 6.27
N SER A 32 -8.39 17.90 6.90
CA SER A 32 -7.08 18.47 7.26
C SER A 32 -6.58 18.07 8.66
N GLU A 33 -7.46 17.45 9.45
CA GLU A 33 -7.13 16.97 10.78
C GLU A 33 -6.32 15.68 10.72
N PHE A 34 -5.41 15.51 11.67
CA PHE A 34 -4.70 14.23 11.80
C PHE A 34 -5.65 13.20 12.39
N ARG A 35 -6.14 12.29 11.55
CA ARG A 35 -7.10 11.23 11.92
C ARG A 35 -6.43 9.89 12.10
N ALA A 36 -5.60 9.50 11.12
CA ALA A 36 -5.06 8.17 11.00
C ALA A 36 -3.76 8.17 10.21
N GLU A 37 -3.05 7.06 10.24
CA GLU A 37 -1.87 6.77 9.41
C GLU A 37 -2.15 5.59 8.45
N GLY A 38 -3.35 5.04 8.48
CA GLY A 38 -3.86 4.04 7.55
C GLY A 38 -5.30 4.35 7.16
N ILE A 39 -5.75 3.83 6.02
CA ILE A 39 -7.05 4.12 5.42
C ILE A 39 -7.60 2.88 4.71
N ALA A 40 -8.89 2.60 4.86
CA ALA A 40 -9.57 1.57 4.10
C ALA A 40 -10.45 2.23 3.02
N VAL A 41 -10.74 1.48 1.95
CA VAL A 41 -11.58 1.93 0.84
C VAL A 41 -12.62 0.85 0.54
N PHE A 42 -13.88 1.12 0.83
CA PHE A 42 -14.99 0.20 0.60
C PHE A 42 -16.34 0.94 0.61
N ASP A 43 -17.39 0.30 0.11
CA ASP A 43 -18.77 0.84 0.07
C ASP A 43 -19.45 0.67 1.45
N VAL A 44 -19.52 1.77 2.21
CA VAL A 44 -20.00 1.76 3.60
C VAL A 44 -21.52 1.77 3.68
N ASP A 45 -22.23 2.43 2.77
CA ASP A 45 -23.69 2.61 2.86
C ASP A 45 -24.51 1.80 1.82
N GLY A 46 -23.84 1.11 0.91
CA GLY A 46 -24.41 0.15 -0.03
C GLY A 46 -24.91 0.84 -1.30
N ASP A 47 -24.46 2.07 -1.56
CA ASP A 47 -24.87 2.84 -2.73
C ASP A 47 -24.09 2.47 -4.00
N GLY A 48 -23.11 1.57 -3.89
CA GLY A 48 -22.25 1.10 -4.97
C GLY A 48 -21.06 2.02 -5.25
N ARG A 49 -20.77 3.00 -4.40
CA ARG A 49 -19.60 3.88 -4.49
C ARG A 49 -18.61 3.55 -3.39
N LEU A 50 -17.33 3.75 -3.68
CA LEU A 50 -16.30 3.57 -2.68
C LEU A 50 -16.20 4.79 -1.77
N ASP A 51 -16.10 4.52 -0.48
CA ASP A 51 -15.88 5.52 0.56
C ASP A 51 -14.47 5.41 1.11
N LEU A 52 -14.02 6.48 1.76
CA LEU A 52 -12.76 6.47 2.50
C LEU A 52 -13.04 6.26 3.98
N VAL A 53 -12.36 5.30 4.60
CA VAL A 53 -12.66 4.89 5.98
C VAL A 53 -11.40 4.94 6.84
N THR A 54 -11.49 5.69 7.93
CA THR A 54 -10.50 5.75 9.01
C THR A 54 -11.10 5.15 10.28
N ARG A 55 -10.30 5.06 11.34
CA ARG A 55 -10.76 4.49 12.61
C ARG A 55 -11.99 5.19 13.21
N GLU A 56 -12.09 6.51 13.13
CA GLU A 56 -13.21 7.26 13.72
C GLU A 56 -14.23 7.79 12.71
N LEU A 57 -13.85 7.97 11.45
CA LEU A 57 -14.68 8.61 10.43
C LEU A 57 -14.68 7.80 9.12
N TRP A 58 -15.82 7.79 8.43
CA TRP A 58 -15.89 7.47 7.01
C TRP A 58 -16.36 8.69 6.23
N TYR A 59 -15.98 8.77 4.95
CA TYR A 59 -16.24 9.90 4.08
C TYR A 59 -17.00 9.44 2.85
N ALA A 60 -18.29 9.76 2.80
CA ALA A 60 -19.20 9.31 1.75
C ALA A 60 -18.84 9.90 0.38
N GLY A 61 -18.46 9.06 -0.57
CA GLY A 61 -18.18 9.43 -1.96
C GLY A 61 -19.43 9.95 -2.69
N PRO A 62 -19.29 10.74 -3.78
CA PRO A 62 -18.09 11.42 -4.26
C PRO A 62 -17.88 12.79 -3.59
N ARG A 63 -18.74 13.16 -2.63
CA ARG A 63 -18.68 14.47 -1.95
C ARG A 63 -17.77 14.47 -0.73
N TRP A 64 -17.27 13.30 -0.33
CA TRP A 64 -16.44 13.07 0.85
C TRP A 64 -17.11 13.61 2.12
N THR A 65 -18.41 13.36 2.26
CA THR A 65 -19.18 13.85 3.41
C THR A 65 -18.83 13.03 4.65
N PRO A 66 -18.35 13.64 5.75
CA PRO A 66 -17.89 12.89 6.91
C PRO A 66 -19.06 12.34 7.73
N HIS A 67 -18.90 11.11 8.20
CA HIS A 67 -19.79 10.40 9.11
C HIS A 67 -18.99 9.76 10.24
N GLU A 68 -19.48 9.85 11.48
CA GLU A 68 -18.80 9.32 12.65
C GLU A 68 -19.06 7.82 12.82
N LEU A 69 -18.01 6.99 12.78
CA LEU A 69 -18.06 5.62 13.28
C LEU A 69 -18.02 5.62 14.81
N ARG A 70 -17.36 6.63 15.39
CA ARG A 70 -17.29 6.92 16.82
C ARG A 70 -16.76 8.33 17.01
N THR A 71 -16.81 8.83 18.25
CA THR A 71 -16.30 10.16 18.60
C THR A 71 -14.84 10.34 18.15
N PRO A 72 -14.56 11.29 17.23
CA PRO A 72 -13.22 11.57 16.75
C PRO A 72 -12.29 12.06 17.87
N ARG A 73 -11.07 11.55 17.89
CA ARG A 73 -10.03 12.00 18.81
C ARG A 73 -9.17 13.08 18.17
N ALA A 74 -8.62 13.96 19.00
CA ALA A 74 -7.58 14.89 18.59
C ALA A 74 -6.21 14.29 18.90
N TYR A 75 -5.33 14.29 17.90
CA TYR A 75 -3.96 13.79 18.02
C TYR A 75 -2.95 14.93 17.91
N ASP A 76 -1.92 14.90 18.75
CA ASP A 76 -0.81 15.84 18.64
C ASP A 76 0.10 15.42 17.48
N LYS A 77 0.07 16.19 16.38
CA LYS A 77 0.89 15.93 15.21
C LYS A 77 2.39 15.89 15.55
N ALA A 78 2.87 16.62 16.55
CA ALA A 78 4.29 16.70 16.88
C ALA A 78 4.75 15.69 17.94
N ALA A 79 3.83 15.07 18.69
CA ALA A 79 4.19 14.30 19.89
C ALA A 79 3.38 13.01 20.10
N GLY A 80 2.48 12.66 19.18
CA GLY A 80 1.65 11.46 19.29
C GLY A 80 1.37 10.77 17.97
N TYR A 81 1.01 9.50 18.06
CA TYR A 81 0.53 8.70 16.94
C TYR A 81 -0.99 8.73 16.91
N ALA A 82 -1.57 8.62 15.72
CA ALA A 82 -2.96 8.21 15.62
C ALA A 82 -3.06 6.73 15.97
N GLU A 83 -4.10 6.32 16.69
CA GLU A 83 -4.29 4.91 17.03
C GLU A 83 -4.92 4.14 15.85
N SER A 84 -4.42 4.35 14.64
CA SER A 84 -4.91 3.79 13.38
C SER A 84 -3.77 3.74 12.37
N PHE A 85 -2.79 2.85 12.57
CA PHE A 85 -1.65 2.68 11.66
C PHE A 85 -2.05 2.00 10.36
N HIS A 86 -3.00 1.06 10.42
CA HIS A 86 -3.52 0.39 9.23
C HIS A 86 -5.04 0.26 9.34
N ALA A 87 -5.71 0.33 8.20
CA ALA A 87 -7.13 0.05 8.10
C ALA A 87 -7.39 -0.84 6.89
N PHE A 88 -8.19 -1.88 7.09
CA PHE A 88 -8.63 -2.79 6.05
C PHE A 88 -10.13 -3.03 6.20
N ASN A 89 -10.72 -3.69 5.21
CA ASN A 89 -12.09 -4.16 5.27
C ASN A 89 -12.19 -5.69 5.17
N ALA A 90 -13.21 -6.23 5.81
CA ALA A 90 -13.67 -7.60 5.61
C ALA A 90 -15.11 -7.73 6.14
N ASP A 91 -15.91 -8.61 5.58
CA ASP A 91 -17.18 -9.07 6.17
C ASP A 91 -16.88 -9.98 7.40
N VAL A 92 -16.82 -9.38 8.59
CA VAL A 92 -16.41 -10.07 9.83
C VAL A 92 -17.52 -10.91 10.43
N ASP A 93 -18.80 -10.56 10.20
CA ASP A 93 -19.94 -11.23 10.82
C ASP A 93 -20.85 -12.03 9.86
N ALA A 94 -20.49 -12.11 8.56
CA ALA A 94 -21.23 -12.80 7.50
C ALA A 94 -22.60 -12.19 7.20
N ASP A 95 -22.80 -10.90 7.44
CA ASP A 95 -24.04 -10.22 7.04
C ASP A 95 -24.01 -9.73 5.57
N GLY A 96 -22.83 -9.76 4.94
CA GLY A 96 -22.60 -9.36 3.55
C GLY A 96 -22.20 -7.90 3.37
N ASP A 97 -22.05 -7.16 4.47
CA ASP A 97 -21.54 -5.80 4.49
C ASP A 97 -20.05 -5.80 4.86
N GLU A 98 -19.30 -4.87 4.29
CA GLU A 98 -17.88 -4.73 4.62
C GLU A 98 -17.73 -3.99 5.96
N ASP A 99 -16.95 -4.58 6.86
CA ASP A 99 -16.64 -4.04 8.18
C ASP A 99 -15.22 -3.47 8.23
N LEU A 100 -14.95 -2.62 9.22
CA LEU A 100 -13.62 -2.05 9.41
C LEU A 100 -12.75 -2.93 10.32
N ILE A 101 -11.58 -3.32 9.81
CA ILE A 101 -10.46 -3.85 10.60
C ILE A 101 -9.46 -2.72 10.83
N SER A 102 -9.28 -2.29 12.07
CA SER A 102 -8.39 -1.17 12.42
C SER A 102 -7.24 -1.64 13.29
N PHE A 103 -6.01 -1.46 12.80
CA PHE A 103 -4.78 -1.68 13.54
C PHE A 103 -4.41 -0.42 14.30
N SER A 104 -4.27 -0.54 15.62
CA SER A 104 -3.71 0.53 16.44
C SER A 104 -2.20 0.69 16.21
N ILE A 105 -1.55 1.47 17.07
CA ILE A 105 -0.09 1.54 17.15
C ILE A 105 0.52 0.17 17.48
N PRO A 106 1.82 -0.06 17.21
CA PRO A 106 2.53 -1.25 17.68
C PRO A 106 2.28 -1.49 19.17
N SER A 107 2.11 -2.75 19.55
CA SER A 107 1.65 -3.23 20.87
C SER A 107 0.18 -2.98 21.22
N GLY A 108 -0.54 -2.16 20.45
CA GLY A 108 -1.98 -1.95 20.58
C GLY A 108 -2.81 -3.06 19.93
N PRO A 109 -4.14 -3.06 20.16
CA PRO A 109 -5.03 -4.06 19.60
C PRO A 109 -5.31 -3.85 18.12
N VAL A 110 -5.76 -4.91 17.47
CA VAL A 110 -6.52 -4.86 16.22
C VAL A 110 -8.00 -4.94 16.56
N LEU A 111 -8.79 -4.02 16.06
CA LEU A 111 -10.23 -3.97 16.27
C LEU A 111 -10.96 -4.44 15.01
N ALA A 112 -12.02 -5.22 15.20
CA ALA A 112 -13.05 -5.43 14.18
C ALA A 112 -14.27 -4.59 14.57
N CYS A 113 -14.72 -3.72 13.67
CA CYS A 113 -15.79 -2.76 13.88
C CYS A 113 -16.88 -3.00 12.85
N ARG A 114 -18.02 -3.52 13.30
CA ARG A 114 -19.09 -3.95 12.40
C ARG A 114 -19.86 -2.77 11.84
N ASN A 115 -20.17 -2.82 10.56
CA ASN A 115 -20.94 -1.82 9.84
C ASN A 115 -22.44 -2.03 10.07
N PRO A 116 -23.14 -1.14 10.78
CA PRO A 116 -24.57 -1.30 11.06
C PRO A 116 -25.47 -0.82 9.91
N ARG A 117 -24.91 -0.38 8.77
CA ARG A 117 -25.62 0.32 7.68
C ARG A 117 -26.51 1.46 8.18
N ALA A 118 -26.03 2.17 9.19
CA ALA A 118 -26.75 3.26 9.84
C ALA A 118 -25.79 4.31 10.37
N ASP A 119 -26.27 5.55 10.46
CA ASP A 119 -25.53 6.70 11.01
C ASP A 119 -25.54 6.65 12.55
N VAL A 120 -24.83 5.66 13.09
CA VAL A 120 -24.69 5.36 14.53
C VAL A 120 -23.25 4.96 14.84
N GLU A 121 -22.88 4.96 16.13
CA GLU A 121 -21.59 4.43 16.55
C GLU A 121 -21.45 2.94 16.21
N TRP A 122 -20.35 2.57 15.57
CA TRP A 122 -20.08 1.20 15.12
C TRP A 122 -19.66 0.32 16.31
N PRO A 123 -20.30 -0.84 16.50
CA PRO A 123 -19.90 -1.77 17.54
C PRO A 123 -18.56 -2.44 17.19
N CYS A 124 -17.55 -2.22 18.03
CA CYS A 124 -16.21 -2.80 17.87
C CYS A 124 -15.87 -3.83 18.94
N SER A 125 -15.04 -4.79 18.57
CA SER A 125 -14.43 -5.77 19.47
C SER A 125 -12.95 -5.95 19.16
N ASP A 126 -12.16 -6.31 20.18
CA ASP A 126 -10.77 -6.71 20.01
C ASP A 126 -10.71 -8.00 19.17
N LEU A 127 -10.12 -7.91 17.99
CA LEU A 127 -9.85 -9.05 17.11
C LEU A 127 -8.53 -9.72 17.51
N ILE A 128 -7.49 -8.92 17.73
CA ILE A 128 -6.18 -9.36 18.21
C ILE A 128 -5.76 -8.41 19.32
N ALA A 129 -5.41 -8.96 20.50
CA ALA A 129 -5.13 -8.13 21.67
C ALA A 129 -3.88 -7.24 21.52
N SER A 130 -2.89 -7.69 20.74
CA SER A 130 -1.65 -6.96 20.52
C SER A 130 -0.97 -7.44 19.24
N VAL A 131 -0.55 -6.50 18.41
CA VAL A 131 0.24 -6.75 17.20
C VAL A 131 1.62 -6.11 17.30
N GLY A 132 2.63 -6.81 16.81
CA GLY A 132 4.04 -6.44 16.98
C GLY A 132 4.72 -5.85 15.75
N HIS A 133 3.98 -5.37 14.74
CA HIS A 133 4.56 -4.96 13.47
C HIS A 133 3.73 -3.90 12.73
N GLU A 134 4.35 -3.25 11.73
CA GLU A 134 3.79 -2.11 10.99
C GLU A 134 3.65 -2.37 9.48
N SER A 135 3.47 -3.62 9.08
CA SER A 135 3.20 -3.98 7.67
C SER A 135 2.21 -5.14 7.52
N PRO A 136 1.07 -5.17 8.24
CA PRO A 136 0.02 -6.15 7.98
C PRO A 136 -0.54 -5.97 6.58
N TYR A 137 -1.08 -7.06 6.05
CA TYR A 137 -1.81 -7.02 4.79
C TYR A 137 -2.97 -8.00 4.82
N VAL A 138 -3.93 -7.80 3.92
CA VAL A 138 -5.00 -8.77 3.66
C VAL A 138 -4.68 -9.52 2.38
N ALA A 139 -4.79 -10.83 2.41
CA ALA A 139 -4.64 -11.70 1.23
C ALA A 139 -5.56 -12.90 1.35
N ASN A 140 -6.22 -13.26 0.26
CA ASN A 140 -7.15 -14.39 0.20
C ASN A 140 -8.26 -14.35 1.28
N GLY A 141 -8.73 -13.15 1.63
CA GLY A 141 -9.76 -12.96 2.67
C GLY A 141 -9.26 -13.19 4.10
N GLU A 142 -7.95 -13.32 4.30
CA GLU A 142 -7.33 -13.49 5.61
C GLU A 142 -6.42 -12.30 5.92
N LEU A 143 -6.27 -12.02 7.20
CA LEU A 143 -5.37 -10.99 7.68
C LEU A 143 -4.00 -11.63 7.97
N VAL A 144 -2.95 -11.19 7.28
CA VAL A 144 -1.58 -11.63 7.57
C VAL A 144 -0.88 -10.62 8.46
N THR A 145 -0.44 -11.11 9.62
CA THR A 145 0.11 -10.29 10.69
C THR A 145 1.07 -11.11 11.57
N ILE A 146 1.72 -10.47 12.54
CA ILE A 146 2.61 -11.14 13.50
C ILE A 146 1.87 -11.43 14.80
N VAL A 147 1.65 -12.72 15.08
CA VAL A 147 0.99 -13.22 16.29
C VAL A 147 1.89 -14.23 16.97
N GLY A 148 2.17 -14.02 18.27
CA GLY A 148 3.02 -14.93 19.05
C GLY A 148 4.45 -15.04 18.51
N GLY A 149 4.98 -13.96 17.91
CA GLY A 149 6.32 -13.92 17.33
C GLY A 149 6.46 -14.71 16.03
N LYS A 150 5.36 -14.94 15.32
CA LYS A 150 5.32 -15.65 14.03
C LYS A 150 4.50 -14.87 13.03
N VAL A 151 4.90 -14.90 11.76
CA VAL A 151 4.03 -14.45 10.66
C VAL A 151 2.94 -15.49 10.49
N ALA A 152 1.68 -15.05 10.56
CA ALA A 152 0.52 -15.91 10.54
C ALA A 152 -0.62 -15.26 9.76
N ALA A 153 -1.41 -16.09 9.07
CA ALA A 153 -2.71 -15.67 8.60
C ALA A 153 -3.73 -15.95 9.69
N VAL A 154 -4.56 -14.94 9.98
CA VAL A 154 -5.63 -15.01 10.96
C VAL A 154 -6.96 -14.70 10.30
N SER A 155 -8.01 -15.30 10.87
CA SER A 155 -9.38 -15.04 10.47
C SER A 155 -9.76 -13.60 10.82
N PRO A 156 -10.28 -12.81 9.87
CA PRO A 156 -10.76 -11.46 10.16
C PRO A 156 -12.02 -11.45 11.04
N ARG A 157 -12.68 -12.61 11.21
CA ARG A 157 -13.94 -12.75 11.95
C ARG A 157 -13.75 -12.84 13.45
N ASP A 158 -12.72 -13.57 13.87
CA ASP A 158 -12.50 -13.93 15.28
C ASP A 158 -11.03 -13.91 15.73
N GLY A 159 -10.11 -13.54 14.83
CA GLY A 159 -8.69 -13.42 15.13
C GLY A 159 -7.99 -14.77 15.31
N ALA A 160 -8.69 -15.88 15.04
CA ALA A 160 -8.11 -17.21 15.16
C ALA A 160 -6.98 -17.40 14.14
N VAL A 161 -5.85 -17.96 14.58
CA VAL A 161 -4.74 -18.33 13.68
C VAL A 161 -5.21 -19.45 12.77
N VAL A 162 -5.32 -19.16 11.48
CA VAL A 162 -5.69 -20.14 10.43
C VAL A 162 -4.47 -20.94 10.02
N ARG A 163 -3.36 -20.24 9.75
CA ARG A 163 -2.06 -20.86 9.46
C ARG A 163 -0.92 -20.04 10.05
N VAL A 164 0.14 -20.74 10.44
CA VAL A 164 1.45 -20.13 10.66
C VAL A 164 2.19 -20.16 9.32
N ILE A 165 2.66 -19.00 8.85
CA ILE A 165 3.35 -18.83 7.57
C ILE A 165 4.86 -18.96 7.78
N SER A 166 5.43 -18.22 8.74
CA SER A 166 6.87 -18.25 8.98
C SER A 166 7.34 -19.64 9.43
N PRO A 167 8.43 -20.19 8.86
CA PRO A 167 8.97 -21.48 9.30
C PRO A 167 9.56 -21.37 10.70
N ALA A 168 9.75 -22.53 11.36
CA ALA A 168 10.34 -22.56 12.70
C ALA A 168 11.75 -21.98 12.70
N GLY A 169 11.97 -20.94 13.52
CA GLY A 169 13.28 -20.28 13.66
C GLY A 169 13.56 -19.18 12.62
N ALA A 170 12.65 -18.90 11.69
CA ALA A 170 12.75 -17.70 10.85
C ALA A 170 12.83 -16.45 11.73
N GLN A 171 13.66 -15.49 11.30
CA GLN A 171 13.61 -14.15 11.85
C GLN A 171 12.29 -13.52 11.42
N VAL A 172 11.58 -12.93 12.38
CA VAL A 172 10.33 -12.21 12.14
C VAL A 172 10.65 -10.74 12.34
N GLU A 173 10.48 -9.97 11.28
CA GLU A 173 10.82 -8.55 11.22
C GLU A 173 9.58 -7.71 11.58
N GLY A 174 9.79 -6.61 12.32
CA GLY A 174 8.70 -5.70 12.69
C GLY A 174 8.14 -4.88 11.52
N HIS A 175 8.80 -4.95 10.36
CA HIS A 175 8.36 -4.34 9.11
C HIS A 175 8.74 -5.24 7.93
N GLY A 176 8.35 -4.83 6.73
CA GLY A 176 8.80 -5.42 5.47
C GLY A 176 7.91 -6.53 4.94
N LEU A 177 6.74 -6.79 5.55
CA LEU A 177 5.83 -7.79 5.02
C LEU A 177 5.17 -7.32 3.73
N GLY A 178 5.05 -8.24 2.77
CA GLY A 178 4.47 -7.98 1.45
C GLY A 178 3.83 -9.21 0.82
N PRO A 179 2.60 -9.12 0.29
CA PRO A 179 2.00 -10.17 -0.53
C PRO A 179 2.48 -10.04 -1.99
N VAL A 180 3.24 -11.01 -2.49
CA VAL A 180 3.76 -11.01 -3.87
C VAL A 180 3.77 -12.44 -4.38
N ASP A 181 3.30 -12.70 -5.60
CA ASP A 181 3.52 -13.99 -6.29
C ASP A 181 4.95 -13.97 -6.85
N VAL A 182 5.94 -14.41 -6.09
CA VAL A 182 7.36 -14.20 -6.40
C VAL A 182 7.85 -15.20 -7.46
N ASP A 183 7.30 -16.42 -7.45
CA ASP A 183 7.69 -17.50 -8.36
C ASP A 183 6.77 -17.67 -9.58
N GLY A 184 5.70 -16.88 -9.67
CA GLY A 184 4.78 -16.86 -10.80
C GLY A 184 3.84 -18.08 -10.83
N ASP A 185 3.61 -18.74 -9.69
CA ASP A 185 2.71 -19.89 -9.59
C ASP A 185 1.22 -19.50 -9.51
N GLY A 186 0.92 -18.20 -9.48
CA GLY A 186 -0.42 -17.64 -9.38
C GLY A 186 -0.93 -17.52 -7.94
N ARG A 187 -0.10 -17.77 -6.94
CA ARG A 187 -0.46 -17.68 -5.51
C ARG A 187 0.44 -16.67 -4.82
N LEU A 188 -0.15 -15.89 -3.92
CA LEU A 188 0.60 -14.91 -3.16
C LEU A 188 1.52 -15.58 -2.13
N ASP A 189 2.80 -15.26 -2.22
CA ASP A 189 3.82 -15.54 -1.23
C ASP A 189 3.89 -14.44 -0.18
N THR A 190 4.64 -14.70 0.89
CA THR A 190 4.92 -13.69 1.93
C THR A 190 6.37 -13.27 1.88
N VAL A 191 6.62 -12.04 1.47
CA VAL A 191 7.96 -11.45 1.44
C VAL A 191 8.27 -10.75 2.76
N GLN A 192 9.53 -10.76 3.18
CA GLN A 192 10.12 -10.02 4.30
C GLN A 192 11.56 -9.61 3.96
N GLY A 193 12.20 -8.75 4.76
CA GLY A 193 13.52 -8.21 4.41
C GLY A 193 14.64 -9.25 4.28
N SER A 194 14.48 -10.41 4.93
CA SER A 194 15.41 -11.55 4.91
C SER A 194 15.07 -12.67 3.90
N GLY A 195 14.00 -12.53 3.12
CA GLY A 195 13.61 -13.50 2.09
C GLY A 195 12.10 -13.60 1.91
N TRP A 196 11.64 -14.68 1.32
CA TRP A 196 10.21 -14.91 1.11
C TRP A 196 9.80 -16.35 1.43
N ILE A 197 8.54 -16.50 1.85
CA ILE A 197 7.89 -17.77 2.15
C ILE A 197 6.90 -18.04 1.02
N GLY A 198 7.16 -19.10 0.26
CA GLY A 198 6.28 -19.56 -0.80
C GLY A 198 4.90 -19.93 -0.28
N ALA A 199 3.87 -19.83 -1.12
CA ALA A 199 2.51 -20.23 -0.77
C ALA A 199 2.41 -21.74 -0.44
N ASP A 200 3.41 -22.55 -0.83
CA ASP A 200 3.61 -23.95 -0.45
C ASP A 200 4.33 -24.15 0.90
N GLY A 201 4.78 -23.06 1.54
CA GLY A 201 5.52 -23.04 2.79
C GLY A 201 7.05 -23.16 2.64
N SER A 202 7.58 -23.15 1.42
CA SER A 202 9.02 -23.16 1.17
C SER A 202 9.66 -21.82 1.59
N TRP A 203 10.87 -21.87 2.15
CA TRP A 203 11.61 -20.68 2.56
C TRP A 203 12.75 -20.38 1.60
N HIS A 204 12.79 -19.14 1.11
CA HIS A 204 13.78 -18.67 0.14
C HIS A 204 14.51 -17.45 0.72
N PRO A 205 15.72 -17.65 1.31
CA PRO A 205 16.46 -16.56 1.93
C PRO A 205 17.05 -15.62 0.88
N VAL A 206 16.80 -14.32 1.04
CA VAL A 206 17.34 -13.25 0.20
C VAL A 206 17.51 -12.00 1.06
N GLU A 207 18.68 -11.39 1.05
CA GLU A 207 18.90 -10.15 1.81
C GLU A 207 18.44 -8.94 0.99
N LEU A 208 17.16 -8.58 1.13
CA LEU A 208 16.58 -7.41 0.48
C LEU A 208 16.96 -6.14 1.26
N CYS A 209 16.79 -6.18 2.58
CA CYS A 209 16.74 -4.97 3.39
C CYS A 209 17.62 -5.03 4.65
N PRO A 210 18.95 -4.88 4.53
CA PRO A 210 19.88 -4.99 5.66
C PRO A 210 19.61 -4.01 6.83
N ASN A 211 18.87 -2.92 6.58
CA ASN A 211 18.54 -1.89 7.57
C ASN A 211 17.03 -1.63 7.70
N ASN A 212 16.22 -2.69 7.51
CA ASN A 212 14.75 -2.69 7.58
C ASN A 212 14.06 -2.04 6.36
N CYS A 213 13.04 -2.72 5.83
CA CYS A 213 12.14 -2.20 4.81
C CYS A 213 10.76 -1.93 5.39
N SER A 214 10.00 -1.02 4.79
CA SER A 214 8.68 -0.64 5.28
C SER A 214 7.61 -1.65 4.85
N HIS A 215 7.04 -1.48 3.67
CA HIS A 215 6.30 -2.52 2.94
C HIS A 215 7.17 -2.98 1.78
N ILE A 216 7.09 -4.27 1.44
CA ILE A 216 7.69 -4.80 0.23
C ILE A 216 6.56 -5.09 -0.75
N ALA A 217 6.72 -4.65 -2.00
CA ALA A 217 5.78 -4.87 -3.08
C ALA A 217 6.53 -5.50 -4.27
N GLY A 218 5.80 -6.07 -5.22
CA GLY A 218 6.44 -6.71 -6.37
C GLY A 218 5.60 -6.63 -7.64
N ALA A 219 6.30 -6.52 -8.76
CA ALA A 219 5.78 -6.50 -10.12
C ALA A 219 6.95 -6.79 -11.08
N ASP A 220 6.67 -7.08 -12.35
CA ASP A 220 7.68 -7.10 -13.40
C ASP A 220 7.95 -5.66 -13.87
N PHE A 221 9.00 -5.01 -13.34
CA PHE A 221 9.26 -3.60 -13.65
C PHE A 221 10.04 -3.41 -14.95
N ASP A 222 10.82 -4.40 -15.38
CA ASP A 222 11.65 -4.31 -16.59
C ASP A 222 11.13 -5.12 -17.79
N GLY A 223 9.98 -5.79 -17.63
CA GLY A 223 9.26 -6.49 -18.69
C GLY A 223 9.91 -7.81 -19.10
N ASP A 224 10.78 -8.38 -18.26
CA ASP A 224 11.49 -9.62 -18.56
C ASP A 224 10.70 -10.89 -18.20
N GLY A 225 9.54 -10.72 -17.56
CA GLY A 225 8.61 -11.77 -17.15
C GLY A 225 8.93 -12.38 -15.77
N ALA A 226 10.01 -11.99 -15.11
CA ALA A 226 10.27 -12.33 -13.72
C ALA A 226 9.68 -11.26 -12.79
N ILE A 227 9.22 -11.69 -11.61
CA ILE A 227 8.73 -10.75 -10.61
C ILE A 227 9.91 -10.14 -9.86
N ASP A 228 9.97 -8.82 -9.92
CA ASP A 228 10.88 -8.01 -9.13
C ASP A 228 10.25 -7.63 -7.79
N LEU A 229 11.09 -7.11 -6.88
CA LEU A 229 10.63 -6.54 -5.63
C LEU A 229 11.04 -5.07 -5.52
N ALA A 230 10.21 -4.28 -4.85
CA ALA A 230 10.50 -2.92 -4.44
C ALA A 230 10.40 -2.81 -2.92
N GLY A 231 11.30 -2.04 -2.32
CA GLY A 231 11.29 -1.77 -0.89
C GLY A 231 11.82 -0.39 -0.57
N SER A 232 11.46 0.14 0.60
CA SER A 232 11.91 1.46 1.03
C SER A 232 12.18 1.52 2.53
N SER A 233 12.87 2.56 2.99
CA SER A 233 13.34 2.64 4.37
C SER A 233 12.38 3.43 5.28
N PRO A 234 11.77 2.78 6.29
CA PRO A 234 10.89 3.47 7.22
C PRO A 234 11.68 4.46 8.11
N HIS A 235 12.91 4.11 8.51
CA HIS A 235 13.67 4.86 9.52
C HIS A 235 14.99 5.45 8.99
N ASN A 236 15.18 5.43 7.68
CA ASN A 236 16.36 5.96 7.01
C ASN A 236 15.96 6.55 5.64
N ILE A 237 16.93 6.68 4.75
CA ILE A 237 16.78 7.16 3.38
C ILE A 237 17.02 5.99 2.44
N GLY A 238 16.14 5.83 1.46
CA GLY A 238 16.31 4.87 0.38
C GLY A 238 15.01 4.27 -0.14
N VAL A 239 14.95 4.16 -1.46
CA VAL A 239 14.00 3.35 -2.23
C VAL A 239 14.83 2.45 -3.14
N TRP A 240 14.51 1.16 -3.14
CA TRP A 240 15.30 0.15 -3.84
C TRP A 240 14.41 -0.72 -4.71
N TRP A 241 15.01 -1.17 -5.81
CA TRP A 241 14.50 -2.20 -6.69
C TRP A 241 15.40 -3.42 -6.55
N PHE A 242 14.81 -4.62 -6.53
CA PHE A 242 15.48 -5.89 -6.47
C PHE A 242 15.08 -6.69 -7.69
N ARG A 243 15.92 -6.63 -8.73
CA ARG A 243 15.63 -7.26 -10.02
C ARG A 243 15.61 -8.78 -9.89
N GLY A 244 14.46 -9.39 -10.14
CA GLY A 244 14.23 -10.82 -10.14
C GLY A 244 14.97 -11.52 -11.27
N PRO A 245 15.05 -12.86 -11.25
CA PRO A 245 14.84 -13.72 -10.08
C PRO A 245 16.06 -13.72 -9.13
N ALA A 246 17.15 -13.04 -9.48
CA ALA A 246 18.37 -12.99 -8.67
C ALA A 246 18.29 -11.98 -7.50
N PHE A 247 17.25 -11.16 -7.48
CA PHE A 247 17.04 -10.04 -6.55
C PHE A 247 18.25 -9.12 -6.45
N THR A 248 18.81 -8.75 -7.61
CA THR A 248 19.95 -7.83 -7.66
C THR A 248 19.49 -6.45 -7.23
N LYS A 249 20.06 -5.95 -6.13
CA LYS A 249 19.68 -4.66 -5.55
C LYS A 249 20.19 -3.48 -6.38
N GLU A 250 19.28 -2.58 -6.73
CA GLU A 250 19.52 -1.31 -7.40
C GLU A 250 18.90 -0.17 -6.59
N LEU A 251 19.57 0.99 -6.56
CA LEU A 251 19.04 2.20 -5.92
C LEU A 251 18.09 2.90 -6.89
N VAL A 252 16.86 3.16 -6.44
CA VAL A 252 15.86 3.93 -7.19
C VAL A 252 15.94 5.41 -6.81
N ASP A 253 15.93 5.70 -5.50
CA ASP A 253 16.04 7.07 -4.99
C ASP A 253 16.63 7.09 -3.56
N GLU A 254 17.37 8.16 -3.26
CA GLU A 254 17.89 8.49 -1.94
C GLU A 254 17.56 9.95 -1.53
N SER A 255 16.58 10.57 -2.18
CA SER A 255 16.16 11.94 -1.87
C SER A 255 14.97 12.02 -0.90
N VAL A 256 14.30 10.91 -0.59
CA VAL A 256 13.14 10.86 0.31
C VAL A 256 13.47 10.04 1.56
N SER A 257 13.30 10.66 2.72
CA SER A 257 13.49 10.05 4.03
C SER A 257 12.17 9.49 4.58
N GLN A 258 12.27 8.47 5.45
CA GLN A 258 11.14 7.91 6.20
C GLN A 258 9.99 7.38 5.33
N THR A 259 10.31 6.62 4.29
CA THR A 259 9.36 6.01 3.37
C THR A 259 8.70 4.77 3.97
N HIS A 260 7.64 4.99 4.76
CA HIS A 260 6.98 3.99 5.63
C HIS A 260 5.87 3.15 4.99
N ALA A 261 5.41 3.52 3.80
CA ALA A 261 4.40 2.76 3.08
C ALA A 261 4.79 2.70 1.61
N MET A 262 4.55 1.56 0.98
CA MET A 262 4.81 1.35 -0.44
C MET A 262 3.70 0.49 -1.04
N ARG A 263 3.28 0.86 -2.25
CA ARG A 263 2.39 0.09 -3.11
C ARG A 263 2.92 0.18 -4.54
N VAL A 264 2.53 -0.79 -5.37
CA VAL A 264 2.86 -0.79 -6.80
C VAL A 264 1.58 -1.04 -7.58
N ALA A 265 1.43 -0.34 -8.71
CA ALA A 265 0.31 -0.50 -9.62
C ALA A 265 0.68 0.10 -10.98
N ASP A 266 0.13 -0.47 -12.06
CA ASP A 266 0.17 0.15 -13.39
C ASP A 266 -0.80 1.35 -13.40
N LEU A 267 -0.26 2.54 -13.14
CA LEU A 267 -1.07 3.75 -12.95
C LEU A 267 -1.38 4.44 -14.27
N ASP A 268 -0.49 4.34 -15.28
CA ASP A 268 -0.68 4.94 -16.61
C ASP A 268 -1.19 3.95 -17.68
N GLY A 269 -1.38 2.68 -17.30
CA GLY A 269 -1.96 1.64 -18.13
C GLY A 269 -1.02 1.11 -19.21
N ASP A 270 0.29 1.37 -19.11
CA ASP A 270 1.27 0.95 -20.10
C ASP A 270 1.68 -0.55 -19.95
N GLY A 271 1.21 -1.19 -18.88
CA GLY A 271 1.47 -2.59 -18.55
C GLY A 271 2.67 -2.79 -17.61
N VAL A 272 3.36 -1.73 -17.20
CA VAL A 272 4.44 -1.73 -16.21
C VAL A 272 3.95 -1.03 -14.95
N ALA A 273 4.20 -1.63 -13.78
CA ALA A 273 3.77 -1.01 -12.53
C ALA A 273 4.70 0.13 -12.11
N GLU A 274 4.12 1.22 -11.63
CA GLU A 274 4.83 2.27 -10.90
C GLU A 274 5.01 1.91 -9.42
N ILE A 275 6.05 2.46 -8.80
CA ILE A 275 6.23 2.43 -7.34
C ILE A 275 5.67 3.71 -6.74
N VAL A 276 4.72 3.58 -5.80
CA VAL A 276 4.18 4.71 -5.03
C VAL A 276 4.69 4.63 -3.59
N THR A 277 5.21 5.72 -3.07
CA THR A 277 5.61 5.86 -1.67
C THR A 277 5.66 7.34 -1.27
N GLY A 278 6.03 7.64 -0.04
CA GLY A 278 6.21 9.00 0.40
C GLY A 278 6.79 9.06 1.80
N LYS A 279 7.10 10.26 2.25
CA LYS A 279 7.61 10.47 3.61
C LYS A 279 6.46 10.37 4.61
N ARG A 280 6.64 9.52 5.63
CA ARG A 280 5.88 9.61 6.88
C ARG A 280 6.53 10.64 7.78
N GLN A 281 5.83 11.73 8.03
CA GLN A 281 6.35 12.79 8.88
C GLN A 281 6.41 12.32 10.35
N TYR A 282 7.56 12.57 11.00
CA TYR A 282 7.78 12.29 12.43
C TYR A 282 7.57 10.83 12.83
N ALA A 283 8.14 9.89 12.06
CA ALA A 283 7.96 8.45 12.31
C ALA A 283 8.35 8.03 13.74
N HIS A 284 9.46 8.51 14.29
CA HIS A 284 9.83 8.35 15.71
C HIS A 284 9.94 9.66 16.51
N PHE A 285 9.42 10.78 15.97
CA PHE A 285 9.52 12.13 16.55
C PHE A 285 10.95 12.69 16.77
N SER A 286 12.00 11.85 16.69
CA SER A 286 13.40 12.23 16.79
C SER A 286 14.29 11.11 16.23
N GLY A 287 15.54 11.45 15.87
CA GLY A 287 16.57 10.47 15.51
C GLY A 287 16.53 9.98 14.06
N ASP A 288 15.36 9.96 13.41
CA ASP A 288 15.26 9.59 12.00
C ASP A 288 15.87 10.68 11.09
N PRO A 289 16.63 10.31 10.04
CA PRO A 289 17.14 11.26 9.06
C PRO A 289 16.03 12.07 8.41
N GLY A 290 16.33 13.34 8.09
CA GLY A 290 15.41 14.20 7.35
C GLY A 290 14.11 14.50 8.08
N ILE A 291 14.08 14.46 9.41
CA ILE A 291 12.84 14.54 10.20
C ILE A 291 11.96 15.77 9.88
N ASP A 292 12.59 16.90 9.56
CA ASP A 292 11.92 18.15 9.22
C ASP A 292 11.73 18.36 7.70
N ASP A 293 12.12 17.38 6.88
CA ASP A 293 11.92 17.44 5.43
C ASP A 293 10.41 17.45 5.10
N PRO A 294 10.01 18.08 3.98
CA PRO A 294 8.61 18.09 3.55
C PRO A 294 8.04 16.66 3.40
N PRO A 295 6.80 16.40 3.85
CA PRO A 295 6.14 15.11 3.63
C PRO A 295 5.70 14.99 2.18
N VAL A 296 6.62 14.56 1.33
CA VAL A 296 6.38 14.37 -0.11
C VAL A 296 5.66 13.04 -0.38
N LEU A 297 4.74 13.05 -1.33
CA LEU A 297 4.17 11.88 -2.01
C LEU A 297 4.81 11.75 -3.39
N VAL A 298 5.33 10.57 -3.71
CA VAL A 298 6.14 10.35 -4.91
C VAL A 298 5.75 9.06 -5.63
N VAL A 299 5.88 9.11 -6.95
CA VAL A 299 5.72 7.98 -7.86
C VAL A 299 7.05 7.79 -8.60
N TYR A 300 7.52 6.56 -8.72
CA TYR A 300 8.67 6.21 -9.55
C TYR A 300 8.20 5.33 -10.71
N ARG A 301 8.52 5.78 -11.92
CA ARG A 301 8.23 5.08 -13.17
C ARG A 301 9.51 4.60 -13.82
N ARG A 302 9.48 3.42 -14.43
CA ARG A 302 10.58 2.91 -15.24
C ARG A 302 10.44 3.40 -16.68
N VAL A 303 11.46 4.10 -17.19
CA VAL A 303 11.48 4.61 -18.57
C VAL A 303 12.76 4.08 -19.24
N GLY A 304 12.58 3.05 -20.09
CA GLY A 304 13.70 2.25 -20.57
C GLY A 304 14.46 1.64 -19.38
N ASP A 305 15.77 1.88 -19.32
CA ASP A 305 16.60 1.34 -18.24
C ASP A 305 16.65 2.21 -16.97
N ALA A 306 16.00 3.38 -16.96
CA ALA A 306 16.11 4.37 -15.88
C ALA A 306 14.84 4.49 -15.04
N TRP A 307 15.00 4.90 -13.78
CA TRP A 307 13.90 5.31 -12.92
C TRP A 307 13.70 6.84 -12.99
N THR A 308 12.45 7.26 -13.18
CA THR A 308 12.05 8.67 -13.14
C THR A 308 11.18 8.91 -11.92
N LYS A 309 11.52 9.95 -11.14
CA LYS A 309 10.74 10.39 -9.99
C LYS A 309 9.72 11.46 -10.41
N LEU A 310 8.46 11.25 -10.05
CA LEU A 310 7.39 12.23 -10.09
C LEU A 310 6.96 12.55 -8.65
N GLU A 311 7.15 13.79 -8.22
CA GLU A 311 6.59 14.27 -6.96
C GLU A 311 5.15 14.73 -7.19
N LEU A 312 4.19 14.02 -6.60
CA LEU A 312 2.77 14.32 -6.74
C LEU A 312 2.34 15.47 -5.82
N ASP A 313 2.93 15.55 -4.64
CA ASP A 313 2.63 16.58 -3.64
C ASP A 313 3.73 16.69 -2.60
N ALA A 314 3.87 17.87 -1.99
CA ALA A 314 4.93 18.17 -1.01
C ALA A 314 4.43 18.33 0.44
N ASP A 315 3.13 18.15 0.70
CA ASP A 315 2.52 18.40 2.02
C ASP A 315 1.40 17.39 2.38
N SER A 316 1.54 16.15 1.92
CA SER A 316 0.62 15.04 2.23
C SER A 316 1.41 13.89 2.82
N GLY A 317 2.46 13.49 2.12
CA GLY A 317 3.28 12.35 2.47
C GLY A 317 2.45 11.08 2.41
N VAL A 318 2.83 10.13 3.24
CA VAL A 318 2.04 8.92 3.52
C VAL A 318 1.97 8.70 5.03
N GLY A 319 1.06 7.85 5.47
CA GLY A 319 1.09 7.29 6.81
C GLY A 319 1.91 5.99 6.86
N ASN A 320 1.42 5.03 7.63
CA ASN A 320 1.89 3.65 7.69
C ASN A 320 1.29 2.79 6.58
N GLN A 321 0.13 3.15 6.02
CA GLN A 321 -0.50 2.45 4.91
C GLN A 321 -1.40 3.40 4.11
N PHE A 322 -1.53 3.13 2.82
CA PHE A 322 -2.42 3.82 1.90
C PHE A 322 -2.96 2.83 0.86
N GLU A 323 -4.03 3.20 0.18
CA GLU A 323 -4.72 2.36 -0.80
C GLU A 323 -4.67 2.95 -2.20
N ILE A 324 -4.65 2.06 -3.19
CA ILE A 324 -4.76 2.37 -4.62
C ILE A 324 -6.01 1.65 -5.14
N ALA A 325 -6.97 2.42 -5.63
CA ALA A 325 -8.23 1.90 -6.15
C ALA A 325 -8.86 2.87 -7.15
N ASP A 326 -9.69 2.39 -8.06
CA ASP A 326 -10.57 3.23 -8.88
C ASP A 326 -11.74 3.70 -8.01
N VAL A 327 -11.56 4.83 -7.33
CA VAL A 327 -12.46 5.28 -6.27
C VAL A 327 -13.73 5.90 -6.85
N ASP A 328 -13.65 6.53 -8.02
CA ASP A 328 -14.80 7.15 -8.68
C ASP A 328 -15.42 6.34 -9.83
N GLY A 329 -14.86 5.17 -10.14
CA GLY A 329 -15.41 4.19 -11.08
C GLY A 329 -15.17 4.55 -12.54
N ASP A 330 -14.13 5.33 -12.82
CA ASP A 330 -13.81 5.83 -14.16
C ASP A 330 -12.76 5.00 -14.91
N GLY A 331 -12.29 3.92 -14.28
CA GLY A 331 -11.32 2.97 -14.80
C GLY A 331 -9.87 3.37 -14.58
N ARG A 332 -9.58 4.49 -13.91
CA ARG A 332 -8.22 4.91 -13.53
C ARG A 332 -8.01 4.73 -12.04
N LEU A 333 -6.78 4.37 -11.66
CA LEU A 333 -6.44 4.16 -10.25
C LEU A 333 -6.14 5.50 -9.56
N ASP A 334 -6.80 5.71 -8.42
CA ASP A 334 -6.60 6.84 -7.51
C ASP A 334 -5.79 6.43 -6.28
N LEU A 335 -5.27 7.42 -5.54
CA LEU A 335 -4.54 7.18 -4.29
C LEU A 335 -5.31 7.75 -3.10
N ALA A 336 -5.75 6.87 -2.20
CA ALA A 336 -6.40 7.24 -0.94
C ALA A 336 -5.37 7.24 0.19
N ILE A 337 -5.17 8.38 0.84
CA ILE A 337 -4.08 8.57 1.82
C ILE A 337 -4.64 9.12 3.12
N ALA A 338 -4.33 8.47 4.24
CA ALA A 338 -4.38 9.06 5.57
C ALA A 338 -2.95 9.25 6.10
N SER A 339 -2.66 10.44 6.58
CA SER A 339 -1.37 10.77 7.16
C SER A 339 -1.52 11.80 8.29
N ARG A 340 -0.38 12.13 8.88
CA ARG A 340 -0.25 13.23 9.85
C ARG A 340 -0.74 14.58 9.31
N ARG A 341 -0.77 14.74 7.98
CA ARG A 341 -1.23 15.96 7.31
C ARG A 341 -2.74 16.00 7.07
N GLY A 342 -3.43 14.86 7.08
CA GLY A 342 -4.86 14.79 6.83
C GLY A 342 -5.28 13.51 6.13
N VAL A 343 -6.51 13.53 5.61
CA VAL A 343 -7.04 12.55 4.67
C VAL A 343 -7.13 13.21 3.28
N PHE A 344 -6.59 12.54 2.27
CA PHE A 344 -6.50 13.02 0.91
C PHE A 344 -6.93 11.94 -0.07
N LEU A 345 -7.57 12.38 -1.17
CA LEU A 345 -7.70 11.59 -2.38
C LEU A 345 -6.90 12.26 -3.48
N PHE A 346 -5.98 11.53 -4.08
CA PHE A 346 -5.32 11.93 -5.33
C PHE A 346 -6.05 11.24 -6.46
N ARG A 347 -6.97 11.96 -7.08
CA ARG A 347 -7.78 11.43 -8.18
C ARG A 347 -7.07 11.56 -9.52
N GLN A 348 -6.95 10.48 -10.28
CA GLN A 348 -6.30 10.52 -11.59
C GLN A 348 -7.14 11.30 -12.62
N ARG A 349 -6.49 12.01 -13.55
CA ARG A 349 -7.16 12.91 -14.53
C ARG A 349 -6.96 12.50 -15.99
#